data_AF-A0A151IAJ0-F1
#
_entry.id   AF-A0A151IAJ0-F1
#
_cell.length_a   1.000
_cell.length_b   1.000
_cell.length_c   1.000
_cell.angle_alpha   90.00
_cell.angle_beta   90.00
_cell.angle_gamma   90.00
#
_symmetry.space_group_name_H-M   'P 1'
#
loop_
_entity.id
_entity.type
_entity.pdbx_description
1 polymer ?
#
loop_
_entity_poly.entity_id
_entity_poly.type
_entity_poly.pdbx_seq_one_letter_code
_entity_poly.pdbx_strand_id
1 'polypeptide(L)'
;MDQTLWVTISEEEGQQMMAMWPDIVHDITKEIENSNNPDVAKWAEKMLQYTVPGGKKTRAFALIIAYKLLAPSDQLTEENIRLVRILAWCLELFQTYILVIDDIQDRSLLRRGKPCWYRYNDIGPAAINDGLLLQTAMFYLIRKYFKEKDYYVNLLETFYDIGFKTIIGQNSDLFSTNFGKKSNLDLFTMNQYNSIVKYKTSYYSFVIPIIAAMHIAGIKDHEKFRETKTILFKIRNLYQVQDDYLGWFGKFDVCGKNGTDIQEGKCTWFVVLALQRVTPEQRKILEECYGDSDPEKVHRVKQLFTDLGLLNTYSTYEEETYNLLKEHIK
;
A
#
# COMPACT_ATOMS: atom_id res chain seq x y z
N MET A 1 8.21 17.07 14.35
CA MET A 1 8.80 15.80 14.83
C MET A 1 10.14 15.65 14.12
N ASP A 2 11.25 15.57 14.86
CA ASP A 2 12.60 15.45 14.28
C ASP A 2 12.72 14.12 13.52
N GLN A 3 13.43 14.10 12.38
CA GLN A 3 13.62 12.91 11.54
C GLN A 3 14.27 11.78 12.35
N THR A 4 15.16 12.13 13.28
CA THR A 4 15.80 11.23 14.24
C THR A 4 14.78 10.54 15.15
N LEU A 5 13.78 11.28 15.65
CA LEU A 5 12.77 10.77 16.58
C LEU A 5 11.83 9.76 15.89
N TRP A 6 11.43 10.01 14.64
CA TRP A 6 10.64 9.04 13.87
C TRP A 6 11.39 7.72 13.67
N VAL A 7 12.67 7.79 13.33
CA VAL A 7 13.52 6.61 13.11
C VAL A 7 13.62 5.80 14.41
N THR A 8 13.95 6.43 15.54
CA THR A 8 14.08 5.75 16.83
C THR A 8 12.77 5.08 17.27
N ILE A 9 11.64 5.80 17.18
CA ILE A 9 10.33 5.24 17.55
C ILE A 9 9.96 4.07 16.63
N SER A 10 10.24 4.18 15.33
CA SER A 10 9.94 3.12 14.36
C SER A 10 10.79 1.87 14.60
N GLU A 11 12.05 2.03 15.03
CA GLU A 11 12.91 0.90 15.38
C GLU A 11 12.43 0.18 16.64
N GLU A 12 12.10 0.94 17.69
CA GLU A 12 11.57 0.37 18.93
C GLU A 12 10.24 -0.36 18.70
N GLU A 13 9.28 0.29 18.03
CA GLU A 13 8.00 -0.35 17.70
C GLU A 13 8.19 -1.52 16.74
N GLY A 14 9.17 -1.45 15.83
CA GLY A 14 9.55 -2.57 14.97
C GLY A 14 9.95 -3.80 15.78
N GLN A 15 10.79 -3.64 16.79
CA GLN A 15 11.21 -4.74 17.68
C GLN A 15 10.02 -5.30 18.48
N GLN A 16 9.20 -4.42 19.05
CA GLN A 16 8.02 -4.83 19.84
C GLN A 16 6.99 -5.57 18.99
N MET A 17 6.72 -5.11 17.77
CA MET A 17 5.84 -5.80 16.84
C MET A 17 6.40 -7.18 16.47
N MET A 18 7.70 -7.26 16.16
CA MET A 18 8.34 -8.54 15.81
C MET A 18 8.36 -9.53 16.97
N ALA A 19 8.47 -9.06 18.21
CA ALA A 19 8.35 -9.90 19.40
C ALA A 19 6.95 -10.54 19.51
N MET A 20 5.89 -9.85 19.06
CA MET A 20 4.52 -10.36 19.04
C MET A 20 4.21 -11.24 17.81
N TRP A 21 5.03 -11.21 16.77
CA TRP A 21 4.75 -11.90 15.52
C TRP A 21 4.53 -13.42 15.67
N PRO A 22 5.31 -14.16 16.48
CA PRO A 22 5.05 -15.58 16.72
C PRO A 22 3.65 -15.86 17.26
N ASP A 23 3.13 -15.01 18.15
CA ASP A 23 1.80 -15.16 18.73
C ASP A 23 0.69 -14.91 17.69
N ILE A 24 0.89 -13.91 16.81
CA ILE A 24 -0.02 -13.64 15.69
C ILE A 24 -0.09 -14.84 14.74
N VAL A 25 1.06 -15.42 14.39
CA VAL A 25 1.13 -16.61 13.54
C VAL A 25 0.47 -17.80 14.22
N HIS A 26 0.79 -18.05 15.50
CA HIS A 26 0.21 -19.13 16.28
C HIS A 26 -1.32 -19.04 16.35
N ASP A 27 -1.86 -17.84 16.53
CA ASP A 27 -3.29 -17.61 16.57
C ASP A 27 -4.00 -17.99 15.27
N ILE A 28 -3.42 -17.62 14.13
CA ILE A 28 -3.97 -17.95 12.82
C ILE A 28 -3.85 -19.45 12.55
N THR A 29 -2.68 -20.04 12.79
CA THR A 29 -2.43 -21.45 12.47
C THR A 29 -3.24 -22.38 13.37
N LYS A 30 -3.39 -22.05 14.66
CA LYS A 30 -4.23 -22.81 15.59
C LYS A 30 -5.70 -22.83 15.17
N GLU A 31 -6.24 -21.73 14.66
CA GLU A 31 -7.60 -21.71 14.12
C GLU A 31 -7.76 -22.68 12.92
N ILE A 32 -6.74 -22.72 12.06
CA ILE A 32 -6.72 -23.65 10.92
C ILE A 32 -6.60 -25.10 11.43
N GLU A 33 -5.78 -25.37 12.43
CA GLU A 33 -5.66 -26.71 13.04
C GLU A 33 -6.97 -27.16 13.69
N ASN A 34 -7.72 -26.26 14.33
CA ASN A 34 -9.03 -26.55 14.90
C ASN A 34 -10.06 -27.04 13.85
N SER A 35 -9.81 -26.77 12.56
CA SER A 35 -10.61 -27.32 11.45
C SER A 35 -10.18 -28.73 11.00
N ASN A 36 -9.25 -29.37 11.71
CA ASN A 36 -8.61 -30.65 11.38
C ASN A 36 -7.77 -30.63 10.09
N ASN A 37 -7.10 -29.50 9.80
CA ASN A 37 -6.26 -29.32 8.60
C ASN A 37 -4.81 -28.94 8.96
N PRO A 38 -4.02 -29.84 9.58
CA PRO A 38 -2.66 -29.53 10.05
C PRO A 38 -1.68 -29.19 8.92
N ASP A 39 -1.81 -29.81 7.74
CA ASP A 39 -0.97 -29.49 6.58
C ASP A 39 -1.23 -28.07 6.05
N VAL A 40 -2.48 -27.62 6.11
CA VAL A 40 -2.86 -26.25 5.75
C VAL A 40 -2.30 -25.26 6.76
N ALA A 41 -2.32 -25.60 8.06
CA ALA A 41 -1.73 -24.75 9.10
C ALA A 41 -0.21 -24.56 8.89
N LYS A 42 0.51 -25.64 8.58
CA LYS A 42 1.94 -25.59 8.25
C LYS A 42 2.23 -24.79 6.98
N TRP A 43 1.38 -24.90 5.96
CA TRP A 43 1.49 -24.08 4.75
C TRP A 43 1.25 -22.60 5.05
N ALA A 44 0.20 -22.29 5.81
CA ALA A 44 -0.15 -20.94 6.22
C ALA A 44 0.96 -20.29 7.04
N GLU A 45 1.57 -21.01 7.99
CA GLU A 45 2.73 -20.53 8.75
C GLU A 45 3.85 -20.10 7.81
N LYS A 46 4.23 -20.97 6.87
CA LYS A 46 5.29 -20.69 5.90
C LYS A 46 4.97 -19.46 5.03
N MET A 47 3.74 -19.38 4.53
CA MET A 47 3.26 -18.26 3.73
C MET A 47 3.31 -16.93 4.53
N LEU A 48 2.81 -16.95 5.77
CA LEU A 48 2.83 -15.80 6.67
C LEU A 48 4.27 -15.32 6.89
N GLN A 49 5.19 -16.22 7.27
CA GLN A 49 6.60 -15.90 7.52
C GLN A 49 7.32 -15.35 6.27
N TYR A 50 6.93 -15.82 5.09
CA TYR A 50 7.53 -15.36 3.84
C TYR A 50 7.07 -13.95 3.45
N THR A 51 5.76 -13.70 3.57
CA THR A 51 5.11 -12.56 2.93
C THR A 51 4.94 -11.34 3.85
N VAL A 52 4.66 -11.55 5.14
CA VAL A 52 4.18 -10.47 6.04
C VAL A 52 5.30 -9.70 6.76
N PRO A 53 6.29 -10.33 7.44
CA PRO A 53 7.22 -9.64 8.34
C PRO A 53 8.25 -8.72 7.67
N GLY A 54 8.33 -8.71 6.35
CA GLY A 54 9.24 -7.82 5.63
C GLY A 54 8.77 -6.36 5.60
N GLY A 55 9.39 -5.57 4.72
CA GLY A 55 8.98 -4.19 4.44
C GLY A 55 9.22 -3.20 5.59
N LYS A 56 8.87 -1.93 5.33
CA LYS A 56 9.13 -0.79 6.23
C LYS A 56 8.10 -0.64 7.36
N LYS A 57 6.97 -1.36 7.32
CA LYS A 57 5.85 -1.29 8.29
C LYS A 57 5.34 0.11 8.60
N THR A 58 5.51 1.05 7.67
CA THR A 58 5.14 2.46 7.87
C THR A 58 3.67 2.64 8.22
N ARG A 59 2.78 1.81 7.66
CA ARG A 59 1.33 1.83 7.95
C ARG A 59 1.05 1.41 9.39
N ALA A 60 1.67 0.31 9.83
CA ALA A 60 1.60 -0.15 11.21
C ALA A 60 2.14 0.88 12.20
N PHE A 61 3.30 1.49 11.93
CA PHE A 61 3.87 2.51 12.80
C PHE A 61 3.00 3.77 12.86
N ALA A 62 2.43 4.19 11.72
CA ALA A 62 1.50 5.32 11.68
C ALA A 62 0.27 5.08 12.59
N LEU A 63 -0.30 3.87 12.59
CA LEU A 63 -1.40 3.51 13.52
C LEU A 63 -0.96 3.64 14.98
N ILE A 64 0.15 3.02 15.35
CA ILE A 64 0.62 2.97 16.75
C ILE A 64 0.93 4.38 17.25
N ILE A 65 1.66 5.16 16.46
CA ILE A 65 2.05 6.53 16.80
C ILE A 65 0.81 7.43 16.86
N ALA A 66 -0.10 7.34 15.90
CA ALA A 66 -1.34 8.10 15.94
C ALA A 66 -2.16 7.77 17.19
N TYR A 67 -2.27 6.50 17.57
CA TYR A 67 -2.95 6.14 18.81
C TYR A 67 -2.28 6.76 20.03
N LYS A 68 -0.96 6.65 20.15
CA LYS A 68 -0.20 7.23 21.28
C LYS A 68 -0.36 8.75 21.39
N LEU A 69 -0.54 9.45 20.26
CA LEU A 69 -0.73 10.90 20.22
C LEU A 69 -2.18 11.34 20.47
N LEU A 70 -3.16 10.50 20.10
CA LEU A 70 -4.58 10.84 20.18
C LEU A 70 -5.24 10.36 21.47
N ALA A 71 -4.76 9.25 22.04
CA ALA A 71 -5.38 8.63 23.19
C ALA A 71 -5.12 9.44 24.48
N PRO A 72 -6.13 9.61 25.34
CA PRO A 72 -5.94 10.12 26.69
C PRO A 72 -4.89 9.32 27.48
N SER A 73 -4.17 9.96 28.40
CA SER A 73 -3.07 9.33 29.15
C SER A 73 -3.50 8.09 29.95
N ASP A 74 -4.74 8.05 30.44
CA ASP A 74 -5.33 6.90 31.14
C ASP A 74 -5.65 5.72 30.21
N GLN A 75 -5.73 5.94 28.89
CA GLN A 75 -5.91 4.90 27.88
C GLN A 75 -4.59 4.34 27.33
N LEU A 76 -3.45 4.94 27.66
CA LEU A 76 -2.11 4.46 27.26
C LEU A 76 -1.62 3.30 28.14
N THR A 77 -2.49 2.34 28.42
CA THR A 77 -2.15 1.13 29.17
C THR A 77 -1.40 0.12 28.30
N GLU A 78 -0.62 -0.77 28.93
CA GLU A 78 0.10 -1.84 28.23
C GLU A 78 -0.84 -2.70 27.37
N GLU A 79 -2.04 -3.01 27.89
CA GLU A 79 -3.02 -3.82 27.18
C GLU A 79 -3.58 -3.10 25.95
N ASN A 80 -3.89 -1.81 26.04
CA ASN A 80 -4.37 -1.06 24.88
C ASN A 80 -3.27 -0.89 23.82
N ILE A 81 -2.03 -0.64 24.23
CA ILE A 81 -0.89 -0.60 23.30
C ILE A 81 -0.69 -1.97 22.62
N ARG A 82 -0.81 -3.07 23.37
CA ARG A 82 -0.77 -4.43 22.83
C ARG A 82 -1.86 -4.66 21.80
N LEU A 83 -3.11 -4.26 22.08
CA LEU A 83 -4.21 -4.34 21.11
C LEU A 83 -3.93 -3.52 19.85
N VAL A 84 -3.40 -2.30 19.98
CA VAL A 84 -3.06 -1.46 18.82
C VAL A 84 -1.96 -2.11 17.98
N ARG A 85 -0.96 -2.76 18.59
CA ARG A 85 0.06 -3.54 17.87
C ARG A 85 -0.52 -4.76 17.15
N ILE A 86 -1.51 -5.44 17.73
CA ILE A 86 -2.26 -6.51 17.04
C ILE A 86 -2.99 -5.95 15.82
N LEU A 87 -3.65 -4.80 15.95
CA LEU A 87 -4.31 -4.16 14.81
C LEU A 87 -3.30 -3.67 13.77
N ALA A 88 -2.10 -3.26 14.19
CA ALA A 88 -1.00 -2.92 13.29
C ALA A 88 -0.58 -4.14 12.44
N TRP A 89 -0.53 -5.34 13.03
CA TRP A 89 -0.35 -6.58 12.27
C TRP A 89 -1.53 -6.88 11.34
N CYS A 90 -2.77 -6.57 11.74
CA CYS A 90 -3.93 -6.67 10.85
C CYS A 90 -3.79 -5.75 9.63
N LEU A 91 -3.20 -4.55 9.77
CA LEU A 91 -2.88 -3.68 8.64
C LEU A 91 -1.77 -4.23 7.74
N GLU A 92 -0.76 -4.88 8.31
CA GLU A 92 0.27 -5.54 7.51
C GLU A 92 -0.29 -6.77 6.77
N LEU A 93 -1.22 -7.52 7.36
CA LEU A 93 -1.99 -8.57 6.67
C LEU A 93 -2.85 -7.99 5.55
N PHE A 94 -3.54 -6.86 5.81
CA PHE A 94 -4.31 -6.13 4.80
C PHE A 94 -3.44 -5.76 3.59
N GLN A 95 -2.30 -5.11 3.84
CA GLN A 95 -1.38 -4.75 2.78
C GLN A 95 -0.85 -5.99 2.06
N THR A 96 -0.49 -7.04 2.80
CA THR A 96 0.14 -8.22 2.22
C THR A 96 -0.82 -8.99 1.32
N TYR A 97 -2.11 -9.11 1.66
CA TYR A 97 -3.07 -9.76 0.76
C TYR A 97 -3.17 -9.02 -0.56
N ILE A 98 -3.19 -7.68 -0.53
CA ILE A 98 -3.24 -6.88 -1.76
C ILE A 98 -1.98 -7.14 -2.58
N LEU A 99 -0.80 -7.10 -1.96
CA LEU A 99 0.46 -7.32 -2.65
C LEU A 99 0.55 -8.71 -3.29
N VAL A 100 0.10 -9.77 -2.60
CA VAL A 100 0.11 -11.12 -3.16
C VAL A 100 -0.73 -11.21 -4.44
N ILE A 101 -1.90 -10.57 -4.46
CA ILE A 101 -2.78 -10.54 -5.65
C ILE A 101 -2.24 -9.60 -6.73
N ASP A 102 -1.79 -8.41 -6.35
CA ASP A 102 -1.21 -7.38 -7.22
C ASP A 102 0.04 -7.91 -7.94
N ASP A 103 0.92 -8.65 -7.23
CA ASP A 103 2.11 -9.27 -7.81
C ASP A 103 1.76 -10.26 -8.94
N ILE A 104 0.64 -10.98 -8.82
CA ILE A 104 0.14 -11.90 -9.86
C ILE A 104 -0.40 -11.10 -11.05
N GLN A 105 -1.23 -10.10 -10.76
CA GLN A 105 -1.89 -9.24 -11.76
C GLN A 105 -0.86 -8.47 -12.61
N ASP A 106 0.19 -7.97 -11.96
CA ASP A 106 1.26 -7.17 -12.56
C ASP A 106 2.47 -8.02 -12.97
N ARG A 107 2.36 -9.35 -12.88
CA ARG A 107 3.40 -10.32 -13.27
C ARG A 107 4.77 -10.04 -12.64
N SER A 108 4.77 -9.46 -11.44
CA SER A 108 5.96 -8.97 -10.76
C SER A 108 6.97 -10.09 -10.50
N LEU A 109 8.26 -9.76 -10.59
CA LEU A 109 9.34 -10.72 -10.34
C LEU A 109 9.69 -10.80 -8.87
N LEU A 110 9.92 -9.65 -8.24
CA LEU A 110 10.49 -9.52 -6.91
C LEU A 110 9.66 -8.58 -6.03
N ARG A 111 9.50 -8.97 -4.77
CA ARG A 111 8.85 -8.19 -3.71
C ARG A 111 9.69 -8.29 -2.45
N ARG A 112 10.04 -7.14 -1.86
CA ARG A 112 10.82 -7.07 -0.60
C ARG A 112 12.14 -7.86 -0.67
N GLY A 113 12.81 -7.79 -1.83
CA GLY A 113 14.10 -8.47 -2.06
C GLY A 113 14.02 -10.00 -2.28
N LYS A 114 12.81 -10.57 -2.40
CA LYS A 114 12.59 -12.00 -2.64
C LYS A 114 11.68 -12.21 -3.87
N PRO A 115 11.65 -13.41 -4.49
CA PRO A 115 10.62 -13.75 -5.47
C PRO A 115 9.21 -13.45 -4.95
N CYS A 116 8.34 -12.94 -5.83
CA CYS A 116 6.92 -12.76 -5.48
C CYS A 116 6.31 -14.11 -5.07
N TRP A 117 5.36 -14.10 -4.12
CA TRP A 117 4.86 -15.35 -3.51
C TRP A 117 4.34 -16.35 -4.54
N TYR A 118 3.64 -15.89 -5.58
CA TYR A 118 3.14 -16.75 -6.65
C TYR A 118 4.23 -17.46 -7.47
N ARG A 119 5.47 -16.97 -7.42
CA ARG A 119 6.64 -17.61 -8.06
C ARG A 119 7.38 -18.55 -7.11
N TYR A 120 7.05 -18.56 -5.82
CA TYR A 120 7.66 -19.45 -4.86
C TYR A 120 7.30 -20.90 -5.20
N ASN A 121 8.30 -21.74 -5.49
CA ASN A 121 8.11 -23.14 -5.90
C ASN A 121 7.03 -23.31 -7.00
N ASP A 122 6.92 -22.34 -7.91
CA ASP A 122 5.98 -22.36 -9.03
C ASP A 122 4.50 -22.58 -8.63
N ILE A 123 4.08 -22.13 -7.44
CA ILE A 123 2.68 -22.28 -7.00
C ILE A 123 1.67 -21.52 -7.88
N GLY A 124 2.13 -20.50 -8.60
CA GLY A 124 1.36 -19.78 -9.60
C GLY A 124 0.04 -19.24 -9.07
N PRO A 125 -1.09 -19.44 -9.79
CA PRO A 125 -2.40 -18.96 -9.39
C PRO A 125 -2.91 -19.47 -8.04
N ALA A 126 -2.34 -20.56 -7.48
CA ALA A 126 -2.73 -21.05 -6.16
C ALA A 126 -2.50 -20.00 -5.05
N ALA A 127 -1.53 -19.09 -5.26
CA ALA A 127 -1.28 -17.95 -4.37
C ALA A 127 -2.48 -17.00 -4.21
N ILE A 128 -3.47 -17.04 -5.12
CA ILE A 128 -4.72 -16.29 -4.95
C ILE A 128 -5.43 -16.72 -3.67
N ASN A 129 -5.50 -18.03 -3.40
CA ASN A 129 -6.13 -18.54 -2.19
C ASN A 129 -5.35 -18.13 -0.93
N ASP A 130 -4.03 -18.05 -1.01
CA ASP A 130 -3.19 -17.55 0.09
C ASP A 130 -3.45 -16.05 0.36
N GLY A 131 -3.68 -15.25 -0.69
CA GLY A 131 -4.16 -13.87 -0.55
C GLY A 131 -5.51 -13.79 0.18
N LEU A 132 -6.48 -14.64 -0.20
CA LEU A 132 -7.77 -14.71 0.49
C LEU A 132 -7.63 -15.18 1.95
N LEU A 133 -6.69 -16.09 2.23
CA LEU A 133 -6.36 -16.52 3.58
C LEU A 133 -5.82 -15.37 4.42
N LEU A 134 -4.90 -14.55 3.88
CA LEU A 134 -4.40 -13.34 4.57
C LEU A 134 -5.53 -12.37 4.92
N GLN A 135 -6.44 -12.12 3.96
CA GLN A 135 -7.59 -11.24 4.16
C GLN A 135 -8.53 -11.77 5.26
N THR A 136 -8.83 -13.07 5.24
CA THR A 136 -9.75 -13.68 6.22
C THR A 136 -9.09 -13.84 7.59
N ALA A 137 -7.79 -14.14 7.66
CA ALA A 137 -7.00 -14.18 8.89
C ALA A 137 -6.98 -12.81 9.60
N MET A 138 -6.89 -11.71 8.83
CA MET A 138 -7.02 -10.36 9.38
C MET A 138 -8.36 -10.17 10.08
N PHE A 139 -9.49 -10.50 9.43
CA PHE A 139 -10.81 -10.36 10.06
C PHE A 139 -11.02 -11.33 11.23
N TYR A 140 -10.41 -12.52 11.18
CA TYR A 140 -10.36 -13.44 12.31
C TYR A 140 -9.70 -12.78 13.54
N LEU A 141 -8.52 -12.18 13.37
CA LEU A 141 -7.82 -11.47 14.46
C LEU A 141 -8.62 -10.27 14.97
N ILE A 142 -9.21 -9.47 14.05
CA ILE A 142 -10.07 -8.35 14.44
C ILE A 142 -11.25 -8.85 15.29
N ARG A 143 -11.92 -9.93 14.88
CA ARG A 143 -13.00 -10.53 15.68
C ARG A 143 -12.48 -11.06 17.02
N LYS A 144 -11.37 -11.80 17.03
CA LYS A 144 -10.82 -12.44 18.24
C LYS A 144 -10.52 -11.43 19.34
N TYR A 145 -9.86 -10.33 18.98
CA TYR A 145 -9.33 -9.38 19.94
C TYR A 145 -10.24 -8.19 20.24
N PHE A 146 -11.15 -7.85 19.32
CA PHE A 146 -11.91 -6.60 19.41
C PHE A 146 -13.41 -6.78 19.55
N LYS A 147 -13.99 -7.97 19.41
CA LYS A 147 -15.47 -8.18 19.42
C LYS A 147 -16.21 -7.60 20.63
N GLU A 148 -15.55 -7.49 21.77
CA GLU A 148 -16.12 -6.98 23.04
C GLU A 148 -15.81 -5.50 23.27
N LYS A 149 -15.08 -4.85 22.36
CA LYS A 149 -14.76 -3.42 22.43
C LYS A 149 -15.91 -2.60 21.84
N ASP A 150 -16.18 -1.44 22.43
CA ASP A 150 -17.23 -0.51 21.98
C ASP A 150 -17.00 0.03 20.56
N TYR A 151 -15.73 0.13 20.14
CA TYR A 151 -15.33 0.55 18.79
C TYR A 151 -15.21 -0.60 17.77
N TYR A 152 -15.60 -1.84 18.12
CA TYR A 152 -15.47 -3.01 17.24
C TYR A 152 -16.15 -2.85 15.88
N VAL A 153 -17.42 -2.42 15.90
CA VAL A 153 -18.23 -2.27 14.68
C VAL A 153 -17.60 -1.21 13.77
N ASN A 154 -17.20 -0.08 14.33
CA ASN A 154 -16.54 1.00 13.58
C ASN A 154 -15.23 0.54 12.94
N LEU A 155 -14.43 -0.27 13.64
CA LEU A 155 -13.23 -0.88 13.06
C LEU A 155 -13.59 -1.81 11.91
N LEU A 156 -14.53 -2.73 12.09
CA LEU A 156 -14.96 -3.64 11.02
C LEU A 156 -15.47 -2.88 9.79
N GLU A 157 -16.38 -1.93 9.98
CA GLU A 157 -16.92 -1.11 8.89
C GLU A 157 -15.82 -0.35 8.16
N THR A 158 -14.86 0.21 8.90
CA THR A 158 -13.70 0.91 8.31
C THR A 158 -12.87 -0.03 7.44
N PHE A 159 -12.54 -1.23 7.93
CA PHE A 159 -11.75 -2.21 7.17
C PHE A 159 -12.51 -2.71 5.94
N TYR A 160 -13.82 -2.97 6.03
CA TYR A 160 -14.64 -3.38 4.89
C TYR A 160 -14.77 -2.27 3.84
N ASP A 161 -15.11 -1.04 4.25
CA ASP A 161 -15.27 0.10 3.37
C ASP A 161 -13.97 0.43 2.62
N ILE A 162 -12.84 0.45 3.34
CA ILE A 162 -11.53 0.70 2.76
C ILE A 162 -11.07 -0.48 1.90
N GLY A 163 -11.35 -1.73 2.29
CA GLY A 163 -11.17 -2.91 1.45
C GLY A 163 -11.88 -2.77 0.11
N PHE A 164 -13.17 -2.44 0.14
CA PHE A 164 -14.00 -2.26 -1.05
C PHE A 164 -13.46 -1.14 -1.95
N LYS A 165 -13.14 0.01 -1.37
CA LYS A 165 -12.52 1.14 -2.07
C LYS A 165 -11.18 0.75 -2.71
N THR A 166 -10.37 -0.04 -2.02
CA THR A 166 -9.07 -0.47 -2.55
C THR A 166 -9.23 -1.38 -3.77
N ILE A 167 -10.19 -2.30 -3.72
CA ILE A 167 -10.52 -3.16 -4.87
C ILE A 167 -11.10 -2.37 -6.05
N ILE A 168 -11.92 -1.34 -5.81
CA ILE A 168 -12.35 -0.41 -6.88
C ILE A 168 -11.14 0.24 -7.54
N GLY A 169 -10.17 0.70 -6.75
CA GLY A 169 -8.93 1.28 -7.25
C GLY A 169 -8.10 0.30 -8.06
N GLN A 170 -7.96 -0.94 -7.58
CA GLN A 170 -7.27 -2.01 -8.31
C GLN A 170 -7.94 -2.32 -9.65
N ASN A 171 -9.27 -2.41 -9.67
CA ASN A 171 -10.02 -2.58 -10.93
C ASN A 171 -9.77 -1.40 -11.88
N SER A 172 -9.81 -0.17 -11.38
CA SER A 172 -9.55 1.03 -12.19
C SER A 172 -8.14 1.05 -12.79
N ASP A 173 -7.15 0.53 -12.06
CA ASP A 173 -5.78 0.37 -12.54
C ASP A 173 -5.70 -0.69 -13.65
N LEU A 174 -6.31 -1.87 -13.44
CA LEU A 174 -6.38 -2.94 -14.45
C LEU A 174 -7.12 -2.54 -15.72
N PHE A 175 -8.23 -1.80 -15.59
CA PHE A 175 -8.95 -1.26 -16.75
C PHE A 175 -8.06 -0.30 -17.55
N SER A 176 -7.24 0.51 -16.87
CA SER A 176 -6.34 1.45 -17.55
C SER A 176 -5.27 0.73 -18.38
N THR A 177 -4.81 -0.45 -17.94
CA THR A 177 -3.84 -1.28 -18.68
C THR A 177 -4.50 -2.30 -19.62
N ASN A 178 -5.82 -2.20 -19.84
CA ASN A 178 -6.58 -3.16 -20.66
C ASN A 178 -6.33 -4.62 -20.22
N PHE A 179 -6.25 -4.85 -18.91
CA PHE A 179 -5.95 -6.15 -18.30
C PHE A 179 -4.61 -6.75 -18.76
N GLY A 180 -3.56 -5.93 -18.82
CA GLY A 180 -2.21 -6.35 -19.23
C GLY A 180 -2.09 -6.62 -20.74
N LYS A 181 -2.95 -5.99 -21.54
CA LYS A 181 -2.84 -5.93 -23.00
C LYS A 181 -2.25 -4.57 -23.40
N LYS A 182 -2.40 -4.17 -24.66
CA LYS A 182 -2.05 -2.81 -25.08
C LYS A 182 -2.97 -1.78 -24.42
N SER A 183 -2.36 -0.88 -23.65
CA SER A 183 -3.03 0.22 -22.95
C SER A 183 -3.64 1.22 -23.93
N ASN A 184 -4.79 1.81 -23.57
CA ASN A 184 -5.40 2.91 -24.30
C ASN A 184 -4.93 4.24 -23.71
N LEU A 185 -3.99 4.91 -24.38
CA LEU A 185 -3.40 6.17 -23.92
C LEU A 185 -4.42 7.32 -23.81
N ASP A 186 -5.56 7.25 -24.51
CA ASP A 186 -6.61 8.27 -24.39
C ASP A 186 -7.30 8.26 -23.02
N LEU A 187 -7.20 7.14 -22.28
CA LEU A 187 -7.71 7.04 -20.92
C LEU A 187 -6.75 7.64 -19.89
N PHE A 188 -5.50 7.96 -20.26
CA PHE A 188 -4.46 8.42 -19.35
C PHE A 188 -4.57 9.93 -19.11
N THR A 189 -5.63 10.29 -18.40
CA THR A 189 -5.90 11.66 -17.97
C THR A 189 -5.53 11.85 -16.50
N MET A 190 -5.27 13.10 -16.10
CA MET A 190 -5.01 13.42 -14.69
C MET A 190 -6.22 13.07 -13.79
N ASN A 191 -7.44 13.13 -14.32
CA ASN A 191 -8.63 12.68 -13.60
C ASN A 191 -8.62 11.17 -13.35
N GLN A 192 -8.27 10.38 -14.36
CA GLN A 192 -8.15 8.93 -14.23
C GLN A 192 -7.04 8.55 -13.25
N TYR A 193 -5.86 9.17 -13.38
CA TYR A 193 -4.75 9.00 -12.44
C TYR A 193 -5.17 9.31 -10.99
N ASN A 194 -5.73 10.50 -10.76
CA ASN A 194 -6.15 10.92 -9.43
C ASN A 194 -7.18 9.96 -8.82
N SER A 195 -8.09 9.43 -9.64
CA SER A 195 -9.07 8.42 -9.24
C SER A 195 -8.41 7.10 -8.86
N ILE A 196 -7.56 6.53 -9.72
CA ILE A 196 -6.83 5.27 -9.45
C ILE A 196 -6.10 5.40 -8.11
N VAL A 197 -5.30 6.45 -7.95
CA VAL A 197 -4.48 6.62 -6.76
C VAL A 197 -5.35 6.90 -5.51
N LYS A 198 -6.52 7.53 -5.68
CA LYS A 198 -7.50 7.72 -4.60
C LYS A 198 -7.96 6.43 -4.01
N TYR A 199 -8.35 5.51 -4.86
CA TYR A 199 -8.95 4.28 -4.41
C TYR A 199 -7.89 3.21 -4.13
N LYS A 200 -6.91 3.03 -5.03
CA LYS A 200 -5.89 1.97 -4.96
C LYS A 200 -4.94 2.17 -3.78
N THR A 201 -4.45 3.40 -3.55
CA THR A 201 -3.37 3.63 -2.57
C THR A 201 -3.84 4.38 -1.33
N SER A 202 -4.66 5.42 -1.49
CA SER A 202 -4.88 6.40 -0.41
C SER A 202 -5.53 5.82 0.83
N TYR A 203 -6.64 5.11 0.63
CA TYR A 203 -7.46 4.71 1.76
C TYR A 203 -6.72 3.71 2.66
N TYR A 204 -6.13 2.67 2.08
CA TYR A 204 -5.45 1.66 2.90
C TYR A 204 -4.04 2.07 3.35
N SER A 205 -3.41 3.05 2.70
CA SER A 205 -2.03 3.44 3.06
C SER A 205 -1.96 4.60 4.05
N PHE A 206 -2.91 5.54 3.97
CA PHE A 206 -2.88 6.77 4.76
C PHE A 206 -4.10 6.92 5.64
N VAL A 207 -5.28 6.57 5.14
CA VAL A 207 -6.54 6.80 5.88
C VAL A 207 -6.72 5.76 6.98
N ILE A 208 -6.65 4.46 6.66
CA ILE A 208 -6.98 3.41 7.62
C ILE A 208 -6.12 3.44 8.90
N PRO A 209 -4.79 3.71 8.89
CA PRO A 209 -4.02 3.71 10.13
C PRO A 209 -4.48 4.81 11.08
N ILE A 210 -4.77 6.00 10.56
CA ILE A 210 -5.17 7.13 11.39
C ILE A 210 -6.62 7.00 11.84
N ILE A 211 -7.54 6.60 10.95
CA ILE A 211 -8.95 6.42 11.28
C ILE A 211 -9.15 5.29 12.31
N ALA A 212 -8.42 4.18 12.16
CA ALA A 212 -8.44 3.11 13.16
C ALA A 212 -7.92 3.59 14.52
N ALA A 213 -6.82 4.36 14.55
CA ALA A 213 -6.31 4.95 15.78
C ALA A 213 -7.34 5.89 16.44
N MET A 214 -8.03 6.73 15.66
CA MET A 214 -9.09 7.62 16.15
C MET A 214 -10.25 6.85 16.79
N HIS A 215 -10.66 5.72 16.19
CA HIS A 215 -11.70 4.87 16.77
C HIS A 215 -11.28 4.28 18.11
N ILE A 216 -10.06 3.76 18.22
CA ILE A 216 -9.54 3.18 19.48
C ILE A 216 -9.36 4.25 20.56
N ALA A 217 -8.92 5.45 20.17
CA ALA A 217 -8.80 6.61 21.07
C ALA A 217 -10.17 7.21 21.50
N GLY A 218 -11.29 6.61 21.08
CA GLY A 218 -12.63 7.04 21.49
C GLY A 218 -13.13 8.33 20.85
N ILE A 219 -12.53 8.77 19.73
CA ILE A 219 -12.97 9.96 19.00
C ILE A 219 -14.29 9.67 18.27
N LYS A 220 -15.33 10.45 18.57
CA LYS A 220 -16.68 10.29 17.99
C LYS A 220 -17.10 11.42 17.04
N ASP A 221 -16.32 12.50 16.99
CA ASP A 221 -16.64 13.68 16.19
C ASP A 221 -16.38 13.45 14.70
N HIS A 222 -17.45 13.28 13.92
CA HIS A 222 -17.38 13.02 12.47
C HIS A 222 -16.65 14.12 11.67
N GLU A 223 -16.68 15.37 12.14
CA GLU A 223 -15.98 16.46 11.46
C GLU A 223 -14.46 16.29 11.55
N LYS A 224 -13.94 15.84 12.70
CA LYS A 224 -12.52 15.49 12.85
C LYS A 224 -12.10 14.38 11.89
N PHE A 225 -12.95 13.37 11.66
CA PHE A 225 -12.67 12.32 10.67
C PHE A 225 -12.61 12.89 9.25
N ARG A 226 -13.48 13.85 8.91
CA ARG A 226 -13.52 14.51 7.59
C ARG A 226 -12.29 15.37 7.34
N GLU A 227 -11.92 16.20 8.30
CA GLU A 227 -10.71 17.05 8.24
C GLU A 227 -9.46 16.19 8.13
N THR A 228 -9.35 15.16 8.98
CA THR A 228 -8.23 14.21 8.95
C THR A 228 -8.09 13.54 7.58
N LYS A 229 -9.18 13.03 6.99
CA LYS A 229 -9.16 12.46 5.63
C LYS A 229 -8.69 13.47 4.58
N THR A 230 -9.09 14.72 4.70
CA THR A 230 -8.70 15.79 3.76
C THR A 230 -7.19 16.03 3.78
N ILE A 231 -6.59 16.08 4.97
CA ILE A 231 -5.13 16.22 5.12
C ILE A 231 -4.41 14.98 4.56
N LEU A 232 -4.88 13.78 4.92
CA LEU A 232 -4.28 12.52 4.49
C LEU A 232 -4.31 12.33 2.97
N PHE A 233 -5.37 12.79 2.30
CA PHE A 233 -5.42 12.76 0.83
C PHE A 233 -4.37 13.68 0.17
N LYS A 234 -4.03 14.82 0.78
CA LYS A 234 -2.96 15.69 0.26
C LYS A 234 -1.59 15.03 0.41
N ILE A 235 -1.28 14.48 1.59
CA ILE A 235 -0.01 13.75 1.85
C ILE A 235 0.15 12.60 0.86
N ARG A 236 -0.94 11.87 0.62
CA ARG A 236 -0.95 10.76 -0.31
C ARG A 236 -0.59 11.15 -1.74
N ASN A 237 -1.02 12.33 -2.23
CA ASN A 237 -0.75 12.72 -3.61
C ASN A 237 0.76 12.88 -3.82
N LEU A 238 1.47 13.43 -2.84
CA LEU A 238 2.92 13.49 -2.86
C LEU A 238 3.54 12.08 -2.87
N TYR A 239 3.09 11.22 -1.96
CA TYR A 239 3.65 9.86 -1.83
C TYR A 239 3.48 9.01 -3.11
N GLN A 240 2.33 9.07 -3.78
CA GLN A 240 2.17 8.28 -5.00
C GLN A 240 3.05 8.82 -6.14
N VAL A 241 3.15 10.14 -6.29
CA VAL A 241 4.03 10.71 -7.32
C VAL A 241 5.50 10.34 -7.04
N GLN A 242 5.89 10.24 -5.76
CA GLN A 242 7.18 9.67 -5.35
C GLN A 242 7.30 8.18 -5.70
N ASP A 243 6.27 7.36 -5.49
CA ASP A 243 6.29 5.92 -5.87
C ASP A 243 6.40 5.73 -7.38
N ASP A 244 5.69 6.54 -8.19
CA ASP A 244 5.80 6.53 -9.65
C ASP A 244 7.19 7.00 -10.11
N TYR A 245 7.78 7.98 -9.42
CA TYR A 245 9.15 8.44 -9.69
C TYR A 245 10.17 7.34 -9.40
N LEU A 246 10.02 6.64 -8.28
CA LEU A 246 10.83 5.48 -7.94
C LEU A 246 10.59 4.32 -8.90
N GLY A 247 9.39 4.16 -9.46
CA GLY A 247 9.11 3.20 -10.53
C GLY A 247 9.87 3.49 -11.82
N TRP A 248 10.05 4.77 -12.16
CA TRP A 248 10.81 5.19 -13.34
C TRP A 248 12.34 5.17 -13.13
N PHE A 249 12.82 5.83 -12.08
CA PHE A 249 14.24 6.11 -11.81
C PHE A 249 14.88 5.27 -10.70
N GLY A 250 14.07 4.67 -9.85
CA GLY A 250 14.56 3.96 -8.68
C GLY A 250 15.43 2.77 -9.06
N LYS A 251 16.63 2.72 -8.51
CA LYS A 251 17.45 1.51 -8.55
C LYS A 251 16.79 0.43 -7.68
N PHE A 252 16.91 -0.83 -8.10
CA PHE A 252 16.37 -1.97 -7.37
C PHE A 252 16.77 -1.97 -5.89
N ASP A 253 18.04 -1.67 -5.60
CA ASP A 253 18.59 -1.62 -4.24
C ASP A 253 17.90 -0.62 -3.31
N VAL A 254 17.30 0.43 -3.87
CA VAL A 254 16.58 1.47 -3.11
C VAL A 254 15.08 1.13 -2.97
N CYS A 255 14.49 0.52 -4.01
CA CYS A 255 13.05 0.31 -4.08
C CYS A 255 12.60 -1.06 -3.58
N GLY A 256 13.49 -2.06 -3.59
CA GLY A 256 13.19 -3.46 -3.26
C GLY A 256 12.14 -4.12 -4.16
N LYS A 257 11.82 -3.48 -5.30
CA LYS A 257 10.94 -3.93 -6.38
C LYS A 257 11.56 -3.53 -7.73
N ASN A 258 11.22 -4.26 -8.79
CA ASN A 258 11.57 -3.84 -10.14
C ASN A 258 10.63 -2.72 -10.58
N GLY A 259 11.15 -1.67 -11.23
CA GLY A 259 10.34 -0.68 -11.91
C GLY A 259 9.73 -1.29 -13.17
N THR A 260 8.46 -1.68 -13.11
CA THR A 260 7.74 -2.35 -14.20
C THR A 260 6.65 -1.47 -14.82
N ASP A 261 6.43 -0.25 -14.33
CA ASP A 261 5.29 0.58 -14.72
C ASP A 261 5.20 0.87 -16.23
N ILE A 262 6.35 1.08 -16.89
CA ILE A 262 6.40 1.30 -18.35
C ILE A 262 6.06 0.02 -19.10
N GLN A 263 6.63 -1.11 -18.67
CA GLN A 263 6.43 -2.43 -19.27
C GLN A 263 4.98 -2.92 -19.14
N GLU A 264 4.38 -2.67 -17.97
CA GLU A 264 2.98 -2.98 -17.67
C GLU A 264 2.02 -1.92 -18.24
N GLY A 265 2.55 -0.83 -18.79
CA GLY A 265 1.78 0.22 -19.42
C GLY A 265 0.85 0.93 -18.44
N LYS A 266 1.29 1.12 -17.19
CA LYS A 266 0.51 1.73 -16.10
C LYS A 266 0.22 3.21 -16.36
N CYS A 267 -0.96 3.65 -15.90
CA CYS A 267 -1.35 5.06 -15.87
C CYS A 267 -0.62 5.77 -14.72
N THR A 268 0.66 6.11 -14.93
CA THR A 268 1.51 6.83 -13.97
C THR A 268 1.41 8.34 -14.15
N TRP A 269 1.84 9.10 -13.14
CA TRP A 269 1.92 10.56 -13.24
C TRP A 269 2.76 11.03 -14.44
N PHE A 270 3.88 10.35 -14.70
CA PHE A 270 4.80 10.71 -15.78
C PHE A 270 4.19 10.55 -17.16
N VAL A 271 3.50 9.44 -17.45
CA VAL A 271 2.88 9.25 -18.77
C VAL A 271 1.72 10.22 -18.99
N VAL A 272 0.94 10.52 -17.94
CA VAL A 272 -0.14 11.50 -18.01
C VAL A 272 0.40 12.90 -18.34
N LEU A 273 1.50 13.31 -17.70
CA LEU A 273 2.14 14.59 -18.03
C LEU A 273 2.80 14.58 -19.39
N ALA A 274 3.41 13.47 -19.80
CA ALA A 274 3.99 13.34 -21.14
C ALA A 274 2.91 13.55 -22.19
N LEU A 275 1.77 12.88 -22.07
CA LEU A 275 0.64 12.97 -23.01
C LEU A 275 0.06 14.38 -23.14
N GLN A 276 0.23 15.24 -22.13
CA GLN A 276 -0.17 16.66 -22.18
C GLN A 276 0.83 17.55 -22.94
N ARG A 277 2.06 17.08 -23.18
CA ARG A 277 3.18 17.88 -23.71
C ARG A 277 3.74 17.38 -25.03
N VAL A 278 3.52 16.11 -25.36
CA VAL A 278 4.06 15.49 -26.58
C VAL A 278 3.47 16.11 -27.85
N THR A 279 4.33 16.26 -28.85
CA THR A 279 3.94 16.46 -30.25
C THR A 279 3.31 15.19 -30.84
N PRO A 280 2.62 15.26 -32.00
CA PRO A 280 2.09 14.06 -32.67
C PRO A 280 3.17 13.00 -32.95
N GLU A 281 4.39 13.41 -33.31
CA GLU A 281 5.51 12.52 -33.57
C GLU A 281 6.02 11.84 -32.29
N GLN A 282 6.13 12.61 -31.19
CA GLN A 282 6.50 12.05 -29.89
C GLN A 282 5.41 11.14 -29.32
N ARG A 283 4.13 11.43 -29.59
CA ARG A 283 3.02 10.58 -29.16
C ARG A 283 3.09 9.19 -29.80
N LYS A 284 3.46 9.09 -31.08
CA LYS A 284 3.67 7.79 -31.75
C LYS A 284 4.68 6.91 -31.02
N ILE A 285 5.72 7.51 -30.42
CA ILE A 285 6.69 6.77 -29.60
C ILE A 285 5.98 6.09 -28.42
N LEU A 286 5.10 6.79 -27.70
CA LEU A 286 4.33 6.19 -26.61
C LEU A 286 3.38 5.11 -27.11
N GLU A 287 2.74 5.30 -28.27
CA GLU A 287 1.83 4.31 -28.87
C GLU A 287 2.55 3.03 -29.34
N GLU A 288 3.82 3.12 -29.72
CA GLU A 288 4.64 2.00 -30.18
C GLU A 288 5.39 1.30 -29.03
N CYS A 289 5.79 2.06 -28.00
CA CYS A 289 6.75 1.62 -26.99
C CYS A 289 6.18 1.44 -25.57
N TYR A 290 5.11 2.16 -25.19
CA TYR A 290 4.58 2.09 -23.83
C TYR A 290 3.72 0.83 -23.63
N GLY A 291 3.90 0.14 -22.50
CA GLY A 291 3.27 -1.17 -22.25
C GLY A 291 3.96 -2.33 -22.97
N ASP A 292 5.27 -2.23 -23.21
CA ASP A 292 6.08 -3.27 -23.83
C ASP A 292 7.31 -3.58 -22.97
N SER A 293 7.64 -4.87 -22.84
CA SER A 293 8.76 -5.37 -22.04
C SER A 293 10.10 -5.34 -22.77
N ASP A 294 10.13 -5.01 -24.07
CA ASP A 294 11.37 -4.82 -24.84
C ASP A 294 12.23 -3.70 -24.22
N PRO A 295 13.47 -4.00 -23.77
CA PRO A 295 14.36 -3.02 -23.14
C PRO A 295 14.59 -1.75 -23.98
N GLU A 296 14.64 -1.86 -25.31
CA GLU A 296 14.88 -0.71 -26.19
C GLU A 296 13.65 0.22 -26.24
N LYS A 297 12.45 -0.36 -26.25
CA LYS A 297 11.19 0.39 -26.18
C LYS A 297 11.06 1.11 -24.84
N VAL A 298 11.36 0.41 -23.74
CA VAL A 298 11.40 1.00 -22.40
C VAL A 298 12.39 2.16 -22.35
N HIS A 299 13.60 1.97 -22.89
CA HIS A 299 14.63 3.00 -22.94
C HIS A 299 14.14 4.24 -23.72
N ARG A 300 13.49 4.04 -24.87
CA ARG A 300 12.95 5.12 -25.69
C ARG A 300 11.87 5.94 -24.97
N VAL A 301 11.00 5.29 -24.20
CA VAL A 301 10.02 5.99 -23.33
C VAL A 301 10.73 6.81 -22.25
N LYS A 302 11.74 6.24 -21.58
CA LYS A 302 12.51 6.95 -20.54
C LYS A 302 13.25 8.16 -21.11
N GLN A 303 13.81 8.03 -22.32
CA GLN A 303 14.45 9.14 -23.01
C GLN A 303 13.44 10.24 -23.34
N LEU A 304 12.26 9.88 -23.87
CA LEU A 304 11.20 10.85 -24.13
C LEU A 304 10.78 11.61 -22.86
N PHE A 305 10.61 10.93 -21.73
CA PHE A 305 10.31 11.59 -20.45
C PHE A 305 11.43 12.55 -20.00
N THR A 306 12.68 12.20 -20.29
CA THR A 306 13.84 13.06 -20.02
C THR A 306 13.84 14.29 -20.92
N ASP A 307 13.62 14.12 -22.22
CA ASP A 307 13.57 15.20 -23.22
C ASP A 307 12.43 16.20 -22.94
N LEU A 308 11.32 15.72 -22.37
CA LEU A 308 10.19 16.55 -21.93
C LEU A 308 10.43 17.28 -20.60
N GLY A 309 11.60 17.12 -19.98
CA GLY A 309 11.95 17.77 -18.71
C GLY A 309 11.08 17.33 -17.53
N LEU A 310 10.55 16.11 -17.55
CA LEU A 310 9.61 15.66 -16.52
C LEU A 310 10.27 15.47 -15.15
N LEU A 311 11.59 15.22 -15.11
CA LEU A 311 12.35 15.16 -13.86
C LEU A 311 12.32 16.50 -13.12
N ASN A 312 12.58 17.62 -13.83
CA ASN A 312 12.51 18.95 -13.24
C ASN A 312 11.08 19.28 -12.79
N THR A 313 10.08 18.86 -13.59
CA THR A 313 8.66 19.04 -13.22
C THR A 313 8.32 18.30 -11.93
N TYR A 314 8.83 17.08 -11.75
CA TYR A 314 8.68 16.30 -10.53
C TYR A 314 9.31 17.02 -9.33
N SER A 315 10.56 17.49 -9.46
CA SER A 315 11.25 18.19 -8.37
C SER A 315 10.50 19.44 -7.90
N THR A 316 10.00 20.26 -8.84
CA THR A 316 9.17 21.42 -8.51
C THR A 316 7.88 21.01 -7.82
N TYR A 317 7.17 20.01 -8.35
CA TYR A 317 5.92 19.51 -7.75
C TYR A 317 6.13 18.98 -6.32
N GLU A 318 7.22 18.24 -6.08
CA GLU A 318 7.57 17.70 -4.78
C GLU A 318 7.83 18.82 -3.75
N GLU A 319 8.64 19.81 -4.11
CA GLU A 319 8.96 20.94 -3.24
C GLU A 319 7.72 21.79 -2.92
N GLU A 320 6.93 22.16 -3.93
CA GLU A 320 5.71 22.95 -3.75
C GLU A 320 4.69 22.22 -2.88
N THR A 321 4.46 20.92 -3.16
CA THR A 321 3.51 20.11 -2.39
C THR A 321 3.97 19.94 -0.95
N TYR A 322 5.27 19.73 -0.72
CA TYR A 322 5.84 19.64 0.62
C TYR A 322 5.63 20.94 1.42
N ASN A 323 5.91 22.10 0.81
CA ASN A 323 5.72 23.40 1.46
C ASN A 323 4.25 23.66 1.79
N LEU A 324 3.34 23.36 0.87
CA LEU A 324 1.89 23.46 1.09
C LEU A 324 1.41 22.57 2.24
N LEU A 325 1.93 21.34 2.35
CA LEU A 325 1.61 20.43 3.45
C LEU A 325 2.09 20.97 4.79
N LYS A 326 3.29 21.58 4.83
CA LYS A 326 3.86 22.22 6.03
C LYS A 326 3.01 23.38 6.54
N GLU A 327 2.41 24.16 5.64
CA GLU A 327 1.54 25.27 6.03
C GLU A 327 0.17 24.83 6.57
N HIS A 328 -0.35 23.72 6.05
CA HIS A 328 -1.66 23.18 6.45
C HIS A 328 -1.64 22.38 7.75
N ILE A 329 -0.49 21.78 8.09
CA ILE A 329 -0.30 20.99 9.31
C ILE A 329 0.51 21.85 10.28
N LYS A 330 -0.16 22.76 10.98
CA LYS A 330 0.44 23.57 12.06
C LYS A 330 0.24 22.93 13.41
#